data_AF-A0A520VQI2-F1
#
_entry.id   AF-A0A520VQI2-F1
#
_cell.length_a   1.000
_cell.length_b   1.000
_cell.length_c   1.000
_cell.angle_alpha   90.00
_cell.angle_beta   90.00
_cell.angle_gamma   90.00
#
_symmetry.space_group_name_H-M   'P 1'
#
loop_
_entity.id
_entity.type
_entity.pdbx_description
1 polymer ?
#
loop_
_entity_poly.entity_id
_entity_poly.type
_entity_poly.pdbx_seq_one_letter_code
_entity_poly.pdbx_strand_id
1 'polypeptide(L)' 'MNTKQDIIKEYGKSDTDTGSTEVQVALMSERINHLTEHLKDHKKDHHTRRGL' A
#
# COMPACT_ATOMS: atom_id res chain seq x y z
N MET A 1 3.19 -8.23 -6.20
CA MET A 1 2.35 -7.06 -5.96
C MET A 1 0.92 -7.54 -5.91
N ASN A 2 0.22 -7.27 -4.82
CA ASN A 2 -1.22 -7.51 -4.76
C ASN A 2 -1.90 -6.32 -5.43
N THR A 3 -2.92 -6.58 -6.25
CA THR A 3 -3.62 -5.46 -6.85
C THR A 3 -4.51 -4.81 -5.79
N LYS A 4 -4.80 -3.52 -5.96
CA LYS A 4 -5.73 -2.80 -5.07
C LYS A 4 -7.08 -3.52 -4.93
N GLN A 5 -7.55 -4.17 -5.99
CA GLN A 5 -8.80 -4.93 -5.99
C GLN A 5 -8.71 -6.19 -5.13
N ASP A 6 -7.56 -6.87 -5.10
CA ASP A 6 -7.36 -8.06 -4.28
C ASP A 6 -7.41 -7.70 -2.79
N ILE A 7 -6.77 -6.59 -2.40
CA ILE A 7 -6.77 -6.10 -1.01
C ILE A 7 -8.19 -5.71 -0.56
N ILE A 8 -8.95 -5.04 -1.42
CA ILE A 8 -10.34 -4.68 -1.10
C ILE A 8 -11.21 -5.92 -0.92
N LYS A 9 -11.03 -6.95 -1.75
CA LYS A 9 -11.77 -8.21 -1.61
C LYS A 9 -11.39 -8.99 -0.35
N GLU A 10 -10.12 -8.91 0.07
CA GLU A 10 -9.61 -9.65 1.23
C GLU A 10 -9.97 -8.98 2.55
N TYR A 11 -9.89 -7.65 2.63
CA TYR A 11 -10.06 -6.89 3.88
C TYR A 11 -11.36 -6.07 3.95
N GLY A 12 -12.05 -5.88 2.83
CA GLY A 12 -13.29 -5.14 2.76
C GLY A 12 -14.48 -5.96 3.22
N LYS A 13 -15.46 -5.30 3.85
CA LYS A 13 -16.72 -5.96 4.27
C LYS A 13 -17.66 -6.23 3.08
N SER A 14 -17.42 -5.56 1.96
CA SER A 14 -18.10 -5.75 0.68
C SER A 14 -17.16 -5.34 -0.46
N ASP A 15 -17.48 -5.75 -1.69
CA ASP A 15 -16.70 -5.37 -2.89
C ASP A 15 -16.64 -3.85 -3.16
N THR A 16 -17.52 -3.09 -2.50
CA THR A 16 -17.60 -1.63 -2.58
C THR A 16 -16.99 -0.93 -1.37
N ASP A 17 -16.56 -1.67 -0.35
CA ASP A 17 -15.95 -1.13 0.85
C ASP A 17 -14.49 -0.76 0.59
N THR A 18 -14.29 0.42 0.01
CA THR A 18 -12.96 0.95 -0.28
C THR A 18 -12.43 1.87 0.82
N GLY A 19 -13.20 2.09 1.90
CA GLY A 19 -12.98 3.18 2.84
C GLY A 19 -12.83 2.74 4.30
N SER A 20 -13.13 1.48 4.62
CA SER A 20 -12.93 0.94 5.96
C SER A 20 -11.48 1.04 6.42
N THR A 21 -11.31 1.15 7.73
CA THR A 21 -10.01 1.25 8.37
C THR A 21 -9.12 0.07 7.99
N GLU A 22 -9.67 -1.14 7.97
CA GLU A 22 -8.95 -2.37 7.62
C GLU A 22 -8.41 -2.33 6.18
N VAL A 23 -9.25 -1.94 5.21
CA VAL A 23 -8.86 -1.81 3.80
C VAL A 23 -7.79 -0.73 3.62
N GLN A 24 -7.98 0.44 4.23
CA GLN A 24 -7.03 1.54 4.13
C GLN A 24 -5.67 1.19 4.75
N VAL A 25 -5.66 0.52 5.92
CA VAL A 25 -4.43 0.02 6.55
C VAL A 25 -3.73 -0.98 5.64
N ALA A 26 -4.45 -1.96 5.10
CA ALA A 26 -3.87 -2.96 4.21
C ALA A 26 -3.26 -2.34 2.93
N LEU A 27 -3.95 -1.35 2.33
CA LEU A 27 -3.46 -0.61 1.17
C LEU A 27 -2.19 0.21 1.51
N MET A 28 -2.16 0.87 2.65
CA MET A 28 -0.98 1.63 3.10
C MET A 28 0.19 0.70 3.41
N SER A 29 -0.05 -0.45 4.04
CA SER A 29 0.97 -1.45 4.32
C SER A 29 1.60 -2.02 3.05
N GLU A 30 0.79 -2.37 2.03
CA GLU A 30 1.31 -2.84 0.75
C GLU A 30 2.19 -1.76 0.08
N ARG A 31 1.71 -0.52 0.07
CA ARG A 31 2.47 0.62 -0.47
C ARG A 31 3.79 0.84 0.27
N ILE A 32 3.80 0.73 1.60
CA ILE A 32 5.02 0.86 2.42
C ILE A 32 6.02 -0.23 2.04
N ASN A 33 5.58 -1.48 1.93
CA ASN A 33 6.45 -2.60 1.58
C ASN A 33 7.06 -2.41 0.18
N HIS A 34 6.23 -2.02 -0.80
CA HIS A 34 6.70 -1.75 -2.15
C HIS A 34 7.72 -0.61 -2.20
N LEU A 35 7.42 0.54 -1.57
CA LEU A 35 8.32 1.69 -1.56
C LEU A 35 9.61 1.39 -0.77
N THR A 36 9.53 0.57 0.27
CA THR A 36 10.70 0.14 1.03
C THR A 36 11.67 -0.64 0.15
N GLU A 37 11.19 -1.60 -0.64
CA GLU A 37 12.04 -2.32 -1.61
C GLU A 37 12.59 -1.38 -2.69
N HIS A 38 11.76 -0.52 -3.27
CA HIS A 38 12.20 0.47 -4.26
C HIS A 38 13.35 1.35 -3.74
N LEU A 39 13.27 1.83 -2.49
CA LEU A 39 14.28 2.70 -1.90
C LEU A 39 15.61 1.99 -1.58
N LYS A 40 15.64 0.64 -1.54
CA LYS A 40 16.91 -0.11 -1.40
C LYS A 40 17.78 0.05 -2.63
N ASP A 41 17.18 0.00 -3.81
CA ASP A 41 17.86 0.20 -5.10
C ASP A 41 18.08 1.70 -5.38
N HIS A 42 17.10 2.54 -5.02
CA HIS A 42 17.12 3.99 -5.24
C HIS A 42 17.52 4.78 -3.99
N LYS A 43 18.72 4.50 -3.44
CA LYS A 43 19.18 5.07 -2.16
C LYS A 43 19.20 6.60 -2.07
N LYS A 44 19.35 7.29 -3.21
CA LYS A 44 19.39 8.77 -3.33
C LYS A 44 18.00 9.41 -3.48
N ASP A 45 16.94 8.62 -3.62
CA ASP A 45 15.59 9.17 -3.70
C ASP A 45 15.09 9.56 -2.30
N HIS A 46 15.46 10.76 -1.88
CA HIS A 46 15.05 11.33 -0.60
C HIS A 46 13.62 11.88 -0.62
N HIS A 47 13.06 12.17 -1.80
CA HIS A 47 11.71 12.73 -1.92
C HIS A 47 10.67 11.64 -1.65
N THR A 48 10.83 10.48 -2.30
CA THR A 48 9.96 9.32 -2.08
C THR A 48 10.07 8.83 -0.64
N ARG A 49 11.28 8.82 -0.05
CA ARG A 49 11.46 8.45 1.37
C ARG A 49 10.79 9.40 2.36
N ARG A 50 10.65 10.68 2.04
CA ARG A 50 9.94 11.65 2.89
C ARG A 50 8.42 11.59 2.73
N GLY A 51 7.94 11.18 1.55
CA GLY A 51 6.51 10.98 1.27
C GLY A 51 5.97 9.63 1.71
N LEU A 52 6.86 8.72 2.12
CA LEU A 52 6.59 7.48 2.81
C LEU A 52 6.47 7.73 4.32
#